data_AF-A0A562JIX9-F1
#
_entry.id   AF-A0A562JIX9-F1
#
_cell.length_a   1.000
_cell.length_b   1.000
_cell.length_c   1.000
_cell.angle_alpha   90.00
_cell.angle_beta   90.00
_cell.angle_gamma   90.00
#
_symmetry.space_group_name_H-M   'P 1'
#
loop_
_entity.id
_entity.type
_entity.pdbx_description
1 polymer ?
#
loop_
_entity_poly.entity_id
_entity_poly.type
_entity_poly.pdbx_seq_one_letter_code
_entity_poly.pdbx_strand_id
1 'polypeptide(L)'
;MRKWLSLKDAPVHFDNFMSFMIGTIDATLAAQNCALAAENAGLGVCYMGSTLANCDQVGELLNLPPNIVPVVGYSLGYPAEKPAQRDRLPKRGIVHYDQYRDYSDKEILEIYKERDEKGWKRYMDIPKLKEMIERLGLKNLAQIYTIAKYTKESHHEFSQTVLNYLEMQNFMNNE
;
A
#
# COMPACT_ATOMS: atom_id res chain seq x y z
N MET A 1 2.95 -21.13 -13.43
CA MET A 1 3.45 -20.99 -14.82
C MET A 1 4.86 -21.55 -15.00
N ARG A 2 5.88 -21.10 -14.23
CA ARG A 2 7.28 -21.54 -14.42
C ARG A 2 7.49 -23.06 -14.39
N LYS A 3 6.91 -23.76 -13.41
CA LYS A 3 6.94 -25.24 -13.36
C LYS A 3 6.41 -25.89 -14.64
N TRP A 4 5.37 -25.33 -15.24
CA TRP A 4 4.81 -25.83 -16.50
C TRP A 4 5.78 -25.61 -17.68
N LEU A 5 6.45 -24.45 -17.74
CA LEU A 5 7.48 -24.19 -18.75
C LEU A 5 8.63 -25.19 -18.66
N SER A 6 9.15 -25.41 -17.45
CA SER A 6 10.21 -26.39 -17.21
C SER A 6 9.79 -27.82 -17.61
N LEU A 7 8.56 -28.22 -17.31
CA LEU A 7 8.02 -29.53 -17.72
C LEU A 7 7.82 -29.67 -19.24
N LYS A 8 7.88 -28.57 -19.98
CA LYS A 8 7.72 -28.51 -21.43
C LYS A 8 9.03 -28.15 -22.14
N ASP A 9 10.15 -28.17 -21.42
CA ASP A 9 11.48 -27.75 -21.91
C ASP A 9 11.46 -26.35 -22.55
N ALA A 10 10.57 -25.48 -22.05
CA ALA A 10 10.45 -24.10 -22.51
C ALA A 10 11.32 -23.17 -21.66
N PRO A 11 11.90 -22.11 -22.26
CA PRO A 11 12.66 -21.11 -21.52
C PRO A 11 11.83 -20.47 -20.39
N VAL A 12 12.48 -20.26 -19.25
CA VAL A 12 11.88 -19.56 -18.10
C VAL A 12 12.31 -18.10 -18.17
N HIS A 13 11.35 -17.19 -18.37
CA HIS A 13 11.59 -15.74 -18.49
C HIS A 13 10.77 -14.92 -17.49
N PHE A 14 10.11 -15.59 -16.56
CA PHE A 14 9.15 -14.97 -15.65
C PHE A 14 9.70 -14.73 -14.24
N ASP A 15 11.02 -14.70 -14.10
CA ASP A 15 11.86 -14.70 -12.88
C ASP A 15 12.61 -13.39 -12.61
N ASN A 16 12.11 -12.31 -13.20
CA ASN A 16 12.66 -10.95 -13.11
C ASN A 16 11.65 -9.97 -12.50
N PHE A 17 12.13 -8.74 -12.27
CA PHE A 17 11.35 -7.71 -11.59
C PHE A 17 10.09 -7.30 -12.39
N MET A 18 10.19 -7.27 -13.72
CA MET A 18 9.03 -7.00 -14.58
C MET A 18 7.92 -8.03 -14.36
N SER A 19 8.28 -9.30 -14.21
CA SER A 19 7.33 -10.39 -13.96
C SER A 19 6.69 -10.28 -12.58
N PHE A 20 7.44 -9.84 -11.57
CA PHE A 20 6.88 -9.51 -10.26
C PHE A 20 5.87 -8.36 -10.35
N MET A 21 6.20 -7.30 -11.09
CA MET A 21 5.30 -6.14 -11.25
C MET A 21 4.00 -6.52 -11.96
N ILE A 22 4.06 -7.35 -13.01
CA ILE A 22 2.87 -7.90 -13.68
C ILE A 22 2.00 -8.67 -12.68
N GLY A 23 2.60 -9.62 -11.93
CA GLY A 23 1.86 -10.39 -10.93
C GLY A 23 1.27 -9.53 -9.81
N THR A 24 1.97 -8.47 -9.41
CA THR A 24 1.51 -7.51 -8.41
C THR A 24 0.27 -6.73 -8.88
N ILE A 25 0.27 -6.31 -10.14
CA ILE A 25 -0.88 -5.63 -10.76
C ILE A 25 -2.08 -6.59 -10.80
N ASP A 26 -1.90 -7.81 -11.31
CA ASP A 26 -2.96 -8.81 -11.39
C ASP A 26 -3.58 -9.13 -10.02
N ALA A 27 -2.74 -9.34 -9.01
CA ALA A 27 -3.21 -9.60 -7.65
C ALA A 27 -3.97 -8.41 -7.05
N THR A 28 -3.52 -7.18 -7.31
CA THR A 28 -4.17 -5.96 -6.82
C THR A 28 -5.54 -5.75 -7.50
N LEU A 29 -5.65 -5.99 -8.80
CA LEU A 29 -6.91 -5.92 -9.54
C LEU A 29 -7.90 -6.98 -9.05
N ALA A 30 -7.45 -8.21 -8.85
CA ALA A 30 -8.27 -9.29 -8.29
C ALA A 30 -8.77 -8.95 -6.88
N ALA A 31 -7.86 -8.45 -6.02
CA ALA A 31 -8.19 -8.01 -4.67
C ALA A 31 -9.26 -6.91 -4.65
N GLN A 32 -9.11 -5.87 -5.50
CA GLN A 32 -10.09 -4.78 -5.57
C GLN A 32 -11.45 -5.22 -6.08
N ASN A 33 -11.50 -6.13 -7.07
CA ASN A 33 -12.77 -6.69 -7.54
C ASN A 33 -13.46 -7.52 -6.45
N CYS A 34 -12.70 -8.30 -5.69
CA CYS A 34 -13.23 -9.05 -4.55
C CYS A 34 -13.76 -8.11 -3.46
N ALA A 35 -13.04 -7.03 -3.15
CA ALA A 35 -13.47 -6.03 -2.18
C ALA A 35 -14.82 -5.38 -2.58
N LEU A 36 -14.96 -4.98 -3.85
CA LEU A 36 -16.23 -4.42 -4.36
C LEU A 36 -17.39 -5.41 -4.27
N ALA A 37 -17.14 -6.68 -4.64
CA ALA A 37 -18.15 -7.73 -4.55
C ALA A 37 -18.57 -8.00 -3.10
N ALA A 38 -17.61 -8.00 -2.18
CA ALA A 38 -17.84 -8.16 -0.75
C ALA A 38 -18.68 -7.00 -0.16
N GLU A 39 -18.32 -5.75 -0.44
CA GLU A 39 -19.08 -4.58 0.00
C GLU A 39 -20.51 -4.59 -0.57
N ASN A 40 -20.67 -4.99 -1.83
CA ASN A 40 -21.99 -5.16 -2.45
C ASN A 40 -22.82 -6.29 -1.79
N ALA A 41 -22.16 -7.31 -1.25
CA ALA A 41 -22.80 -8.38 -0.48
C ALA A 41 -23.04 -8.00 1.01
N GLY A 42 -22.74 -6.76 1.41
CA GLY A 42 -22.95 -6.26 2.78
C GLY A 42 -21.82 -6.55 3.77
N LEU A 43 -20.65 -7.00 3.29
CA LEU A 43 -19.45 -7.19 4.10
C LEU A 43 -18.64 -5.88 4.18
N GLY A 44 -17.78 -5.77 5.18
CA GLY A 44 -16.76 -4.73 5.29
C GLY A 44 -15.36 -5.27 4.98
N VAL A 45 -14.50 -4.41 4.41
CA VAL A 45 -13.11 -4.73 4.08
C VAL A 45 -12.13 -3.72 4.67
N CYS A 46 -10.92 -4.17 5.01
CA CYS A 46 -9.82 -3.28 5.40
C CYS A 46 -8.49 -3.79 4.85
N TYR A 47 -7.90 -3.05 3.91
CA TYR A 47 -6.58 -3.35 3.36
C TYR A 47 -5.47 -3.23 4.40
N MET A 48 -4.57 -4.21 4.38
CA MET A 48 -3.41 -4.28 5.25
C MET A 48 -2.16 -3.89 4.45
N GLY A 49 -1.76 -2.62 4.56
CA GLY A 49 -0.50 -2.14 3.96
C GLY A 49 0.74 -2.86 4.50
N SER A 50 0.62 -3.55 5.64
CA SER A 50 1.66 -4.38 6.23
C SER A 50 1.94 -5.67 5.45
N THR A 51 1.05 -6.12 4.56
CA THR A 51 1.24 -7.41 3.86
C THR A 51 2.52 -7.43 3.02
N LEU A 52 2.73 -6.42 2.17
CA LEU A 52 3.96 -6.33 1.38
C LEU A 52 5.17 -5.98 2.25
N ALA A 53 4.99 -5.09 3.22
CA ALA A 53 6.07 -4.67 4.13
C ALA A 53 6.62 -5.81 5.01
N ASN A 54 5.84 -6.88 5.21
CA ASN A 54 6.22 -8.09 5.97
C ASN A 54 6.03 -9.34 5.10
N CYS A 55 6.33 -9.24 3.81
CA CYS A 55 6.10 -10.32 2.86
C CYS A 55 6.94 -11.57 3.17
N ASP A 56 8.09 -11.40 3.80
CA ASP A 56 8.94 -12.44 4.37
C ASP A 56 8.22 -13.26 5.45
N GLN A 57 7.71 -12.59 6.48
CA GLN A 57 7.03 -13.22 7.61
C GLN A 57 5.71 -13.87 7.17
N VAL A 58 4.95 -13.20 6.31
CA VAL A 58 3.72 -13.76 5.74
C VAL A 58 4.04 -14.98 4.90
N GLY A 59 5.12 -14.93 4.12
CA GLY A 59 5.60 -16.04 3.30
C GLY A 59 6.01 -17.26 4.11
N GLU A 60 6.77 -17.05 5.18
CA GLU A 60 7.15 -18.11 6.11
C GLU A 60 5.93 -18.75 6.78
N LEU A 61 5.03 -17.92 7.32
CA LEU A 61 3.83 -18.38 8.02
C LEU A 61 2.93 -19.23 7.12
N LEU A 62 2.80 -18.86 5.84
CA LEU A 62 1.99 -19.58 4.86
C LEU A 62 2.75 -20.71 4.14
N ASN A 63 4.02 -20.93 4.50
CA ASN A 63 4.91 -21.90 3.85
C ASN A 63 4.92 -21.75 2.32
N LEU A 64 5.08 -20.51 1.84
CA LEU A 64 5.02 -20.22 0.41
C LEU A 64 6.23 -20.84 -0.31
N PRO A 65 6.01 -21.64 -1.38
CA PRO A 65 7.10 -22.17 -2.18
C PRO A 65 7.79 -21.06 -2.99
N PRO A 66 8.96 -21.36 -3.58
CA PRO A 66 9.65 -20.42 -4.45
C PRO A 66 8.74 -19.86 -5.56
N ASN A 67 8.99 -18.59 -5.93
CA ASN A 67 8.29 -17.84 -6.96
C ASN A 67 6.87 -17.38 -6.56
N ILE A 68 6.60 -17.24 -5.26
CA ILE A 68 5.33 -16.70 -4.74
C ILE A 68 5.64 -15.58 -3.75
N VAL A 69 5.02 -14.42 -3.96
CA VAL A 69 5.20 -13.24 -3.10
C VAL A 69 3.83 -12.72 -2.66
N PRO A 70 3.57 -12.55 -1.36
CA PRO A 70 2.34 -11.91 -0.88
C PRO A 70 2.45 -10.39 -1.05
N VAL A 71 1.55 -9.81 -1.84
CA VAL A 71 1.60 -8.37 -2.19
C VAL A 71 0.44 -7.55 -1.64
N VAL A 72 -0.71 -8.17 -1.41
CA VAL A 72 -1.92 -7.50 -0.92
C VAL A 72 -2.69 -8.44 -0.01
N GLY A 73 -3.20 -7.90 1.09
CA GLY A 73 -4.07 -8.61 2.03
C GLY A 73 -5.09 -7.66 2.63
N TYR A 74 -6.21 -8.20 3.07
CA TYR A 74 -7.25 -7.46 3.77
C TYR A 74 -8.00 -8.36 4.75
N SER A 75 -8.55 -7.76 5.81
CA SER A 75 -9.60 -8.40 6.60
C SER A 75 -10.95 -8.24 5.89
N LEU A 76 -11.81 -9.24 6.06
CA LEU A 76 -13.14 -9.30 5.46
C LEU A 76 -14.11 -9.89 6.49
N GLY A 77 -15.29 -9.29 6.66
CA GLY A 77 -16.31 -9.81 7.56
C GLY A 77 -17.55 -8.94 7.65
N TYR A 78 -18.52 -9.36 8.48
CA TYR A 78 -19.70 -8.54 8.74
C TYR A 78 -19.32 -7.33 9.60
N PRO A 79 -19.67 -6.10 9.19
CA PRO A 79 -19.24 -4.90 9.89
C PRO A 79 -19.94 -4.78 11.24
N ALA A 80 -19.16 -4.64 12.32
CA ALA A 80 -19.66 -4.27 13.64
C ALA A 80 -19.77 -2.73 13.82
N GLU A 81 -19.21 -1.97 12.87
CA GLU A 81 -19.20 -0.51 12.86
C GLU A 81 -19.41 0.02 11.44
N LYS A 82 -19.88 1.27 11.33
CA LYS A 82 -20.06 1.98 10.07
C LYS A 82 -19.36 3.33 10.12
N PRO A 83 -18.03 3.37 9.99
CA PRO A 83 -17.27 4.62 10.10
C PRO A 83 -17.66 5.60 8.99
N ALA A 84 -17.50 6.90 9.27
CA ALA A 84 -17.71 7.92 8.26
C ALA A 84 -16.72 7.77 7.10
N GLN A 85 -17.19 8.06 5.89
CA GLN A 85 -16.35 8.06 4.69
C GLN A 85 -15.19 9.06 4.82
N ARG A 86 -14.03 8.69 4.28
CA ARG A 86 -12.85 9.55 4.26
C ARG A 86 -12.85 10.42 3.01
N ASP A 87 -12.57 11.71 3.20
CA ASP A 87 -12.39 12.64 2.09
C ASP A 87 -11.26 12.19 1.15
N ARG A 88 -11.42 12.52 -0.13
CA ARG A 88 -10.39 12.39 -1.17
C ARG A 88 -9.87 13.77 -1.55
N LEU A 89 -8.69 13.83 -2.15
CA LEU A 89 -8.22 15.08 -2.74
C LEU A 89 -9.18 15.53 -3.85
N PRO A 90 -9.29 16.85 -4.10
CA PRO A 90 -10.11 17.34 -5.20
C PRO A 90 -9.61 16.76 -6.53
N LYS A 91 -10.53 16.51 -7.48
CA LYS A 91 -10.23 15.89 -8.78
C LYS A 91 -9.05 16.57 -9.50
N ARG A 92 -8.97 17.90 -9.43
CA ARG A 92 -7.88 18.72 -10.03
C ARG A 92 -6.49 18.47 -9.45
N GLY A 93 -6.39 17.77 -8.32
CA GLY A 93 -5.13 17.36 -7.69
C GLY A 93 -4.76 15.90 -7.95
N ILE A 94 -5.57 15.16 -8.72
CA ILE A 94 -5.36 13.74 -9.04
C ILE A 94 -5.40 13.51 -10.57
N VAL A 95 -6.36 14.11 -11.26
CA VAL A 95 -6.59 13.91 -12.69
C VAL A 95 -5.81 14.94 -13.48
N HIS A 96 -4.99 14.45 -14.41
CA HIS A 96 -4.24 15.23 -15.38
C HIS A 96 -4.77 14.90 -16.78
N TYR A 97 -4.86 15.91 -17.64
CA TYR A 97 -5.28 15.74 -19.03
C TYR A 97 -4.06 15.86 -19.92
N ASP A 98 -3.90 14.90 -20.84
CA ASP A 98 -2.81 14.77 -21.82
C ASP A 98 -1.41 14.56 -21.24
N GLN A 99 -0.95 15.46 -20.38
CA GLN A 99 0.38 15.42 -19.75
C GLN A 99 0.28 15.62 -18.25
N TYR A 100 1.27 15.09 -17.52
CA TYR A 100 1.42 15.39 -16.11
C TYR A 100 1.69 16.89 -15.94
N ARG A 101 0.90 17.52 -15.07
CA ARG A 101 1.00 18.95 -14.78
C ARG A 101 1.61 19.11 -13.41
N ASP A 102 2.82 19.66 -13.37
CA ASP A 102 3.41 20.03 -12.10
C ASP A 102 2.65 21.21 -11.49
N TYR A 103 2.62 21.25 -10.16
CA TYR A 103 1.84 22.21 -9.41
C TYR A 103 2.77 23.26 -8.80
N SER A 104 2.38 24.53 -8.89
CA SER A 104 3.05 25.57 -8.10
C SER A 104 2.82 25.34 -6.60
N ASP A 105 3.68 25.90 -5.74
CA ASP A 105 3.53 25.82 -4.29
C ASP A 105 2.14 26.24 -3.81
N LYS A 106 1.59 27.31 -4.39
CA LYS A 106 0.24 27.80 -4.06
C LYS A 106 -0.84 26.78 -4.42
N GLU A 107 -0.71 26.11 -5.55
CA GLU A 107 -1.67 25.10 -5.98
C GLU A 107 -1.60 23.84 -5.12
N ILE A 108 -0.41 23.38 -4.75
CA ILE A 108 -0.22 22.26 -3.82
C ILE A 108 -0.87 22.57 -2.48
N LEU A 109 -0.58 23.73 -1.89
CA LEU A 109 -1.16 24.13 -0.61
C LEU A 109 -2.68 24.16 -0.69
N GLU A 110 -3.26 24.67 -1.77
CA GLU A 110 -4.71 24.71 -1.97
C GLU A 110 -5.32 23.31 -2.21
N ILE A 111 -4.62 22.40 -2.89
CA ILE A 111 -5.08 21.01 -3.10
C ILE A 111 -5.14 20.25 -1.77
N TYR A 112 -4.16 20.48 -0.89
CA TYR A 112 -4.01 19.75 0.37
C TYR A 112 -4.68 20.41 1.58
N LYS A 113 -5.10 21.67 1.47
CA LYS A 113 -5.68 22.46 2.57
C LYS A 113 -6.73 21.71 3.38
N GLU A 114 -7.80 21.25 2.72
CA GLU A 114 -8.87 20.52 3.42
C GLU A 114 -8.38 19.22 4.09
N ARG A 115 -7.46 18.51 3.42
CA ARG A 115 -6.89 17.27 3.97
C ARG A 115 -6.08 17.57 5.21
N ASP A 116 -5.24 18.61 5.19
CA ASP A 116 -4.41 19.02 6.32
C ASP A 116 -5.29 19.45 7.50
N GLU A 117 -6.27 20.34 7.27
CA GLU A 117 -7.18 20.84 8.32
C GLU A 117 -8.06 19.74 8.94
N LYS A 118 -8.79 18.99 8.12
CA LYS A 118 -9.71 17.94 8.61
C LYS A 118 -8.94 16.76 9.21
N GLY A 119 -7.81 16.39 8.60
CA GLY A 119 -6.94 15.34 9.10
C GLY A 119 -6.32 15.72 10.44
N TRP A 120 -5.79 16.94 10.55
CA TRP A 120 -5.25 17.47 11.80
C TRP A 120 -6.29 17.45 12.92
N LYS A 121 -7.47 18.01 12.68
CA LYS A 121 -8.59 18.01 13.64
C LYS A 121 -8.89 16.60 14.15
N ARG A 122 -9.07 15.65 13.23
CA ARG A 122 -9.33 14.25 13.57
C ARG A 122 -8.26 13.63 14.47
N TYR A 123 -6.98 13.90 14.20
CA TYR A 123 -5.90 13.37 15.01
C TYR A 123 -5.87 14.01 16.41
N MET A 124 -6.16 15.31 16.51
CA MET A 124 -6.28 16.02 17.79
C MET A 124 -7.49 15.59 18.62
N ASP A 125 -8.57 15.11 17.97
CA ASP A 125 -9.79 14.62 18.63
C ASP A 125 -9.60 13.24 19.31
N ILE A 126 -8.50 12.53 19.03
CA ILE A 126 -8.19 11.22 19.64
C ILE A 126 -7.14 11.42 20.75
N PRO A 127 -7.47 11.20 22.04
CA PRO A 127 -6.60 11.57 23.16
C PRO A 127 -5.17 11.02 23.06
N LYS A 128 -5.02 9.74 22.70
CA LYS A 128 -3.70 9.10 22.55
C LYS A 128 -2.87 9.69 21.41
N LEU A 129 -3.51 10.10 20.32
CA LEU A 129 -2.82 10.70 19.18
C LEU A 129 -2.44 12.14 19.48
N LYS A 130 -3.30 12.88 20.18
CA LYS A 130 -3.00 14.23 20.67
C LYS A 130 -1.76 14.26 21.57
N GLU A 131 -1.69 13.37 22.55
CA GLU A 131 -0.53 13.26 23.44
C GLU A 131 0.77 13.00 22.67
N MET A 132 0.73 12.09 21.69
CA MET A 132 1.87 11.82 20.81
C MET A 132 2.28 13.05 20.00
N ILE A 133 1.31 13.80 19.46
CA ILE A 133 1.53 15.02 18.68
C ILE A 133 2.21 16.10 19.53
N GLU A 134 1.69 16.34 20.73
CA GLU A 134 2.23 17.33 21.66
C GLU A 134 3.65 16.95 22.11
N ARG A 135 3.88 15.67 22.45
CA ARG A 135 5.21 15.18 22.84
C ARG A 135 6.25 15.33 21.73
N LEU A 136 5.86 15.12 20.47
CA LEU A 136 6.75 15.24 19.31
C LEU A 136 6.82 16.66 18.73
N GLY A 137 6.05 17.62 19.27
CA GLY A 137 6.03 19.01 18.81
C GLY A 137 5.56 19.19 17.36
N LEU A 138 4.66 18.31 16.88
CA LEU A 138 4.17 18.33 15.50
C LEU A 138 3.18 19.49 15.30
N LYS A 139 3.13 20.04 14.09
CA LYS A 139 2.37 21.27 13.79
C LYS A 139 1.30 21.12 12.72
N ASN A 140 1.36 20.07 11.91
CA ASN A 140 0.43 19.81 10.82
C ASN A 140 0.35 18.31 10.50
N LEU A 141 -0.58 17.93 9.61
CA LEU A 141 -0.82 16.53 9.28
C LEU A 141 0.36 15.92 8.51
N ALA A 142 1.03 16.71 7.67
CA ALA A 142 2.20 16.24 6.92
C ALA A 142 3.30 15.74 7.86
N GLN A 143 3.58 16.49 8.94
CA GLN A 143 4.53 16.09 9.97
C GLN A 143 4.10 14.84 10.74
N ILE A 144 2.79 14.67 11.01
CA ILE A 144 2.28 13.41 11.58
C ILE A 144 2.64 12.23 10.67
N TYR A 145 2.41 12.37 9.37
CA TYR A 145 2.73 11.31 8.43
C TYR A 145 4.21 11.01 8.37
N THR A 146 5.09 12.01 8.26
CA THR A 146 6.51 11.76 7.99
C THR A 146 7.37 11.57 9.24
N ILE A 147 6.97 12.12 10.39
CA ILE A 147 7.74 12.03 11.64
C ILE A 147 7.23 10.89 12.53
N ALA A 148 5.92 10.64 12.56
CA ALA A 148 5.34 9.65 13.49
C ALA A 148 4.88 8.34 12.81
N LYS A 149 4.39 8.38 11.58
CA LYS A 149 3.70 7.23 10.96
C LYS A 149 4.52 6.50 9.90
N TYR A 150 5.20 7.24 9.04
CA TYR A 150 5.90 6.78 7.85
C TYR A 150 7.31 7.38 7.86
N THR A 151 8.14 6.88 8.76
CA THR A 151 9.50 7.42 8.96
C THR A 151 10.43 6.92 7.86
N LYS A 152 11.51 7.66 7.62
CA LYS A 152 12.55 7.26 6.65
C LYS A 152 13.13 5.89 7.01
N GLU A 153 13.41 5.67 8.29
CA GLU A 153 13.98 4.44 8.82
C GLU A 153 13.07 3.25 8.51
N SER A 154 11.77 3.37 8.84
CA SER A 154 10.79 2.31 8.57
C SER A 154 10.65 2.01 7.08
N HIS A 155 10.61 3.03 6.23
CA HIS A 155 10.51 2.82 4.78
C HIS A 155 11.77 2.21 4.17
N HIS A 156 12.95 2.55 4.68
CA HIS A 156 14.18 1.88 4.26
C HIS A 156 14.19 0.41 4.68
N GLU A 157 13.79 0.11 5.91
CA GLU A 157 13.70 -1.26 6.42
C GLU A 157 12.72 -2.09 5.59
N PHE A 158 11.47 -1.61 5.42
CA PHE A 158 10.47 -2.31 4.60
C PHE A 158 10.91 -2.48 3.15
N SER A 159 11.61 -1.49 2.58
CA SER A 159 12.14 -1.63 1.22
C SER A 159 13.16 -2.75 1.13
N GLN A 160 14.08 -2.84 2.10
CA GLN A 160 15.07 -3.92 2.12
C GLN A 160 14.43 -5.28 2.35
N THR A 161 13.43 -5.39 3.24
CA THR A 161 12.64 -6.61 3.40
C THR A 161 12.04 -7.08 2.08
N VAL A 162 11.37 -6.18 1.36
CA VAL A 162 10.77 -6.51 0.06
C VAL A 162 11.85 -6.94 -0.95
N LEU A 163 12.91 -6.15 -1.14
CA LEU A 163 13.97 -6.46 -2.10
C LEU A 163 14.63 -7.82 -1.82
N ASN A 164 14.98 -8.09 -0.56
CA ASN A 164 15.59 -9.36 -0.15
C ASN A 164 14.64 -10.54 -0.37
N TYR A 165 13.35 -10.36 -0.07
CA TYR A 165 12.37 -11.41 -0.27
C TYR A 165 12.11 -11.68 -1.76
N LEU A 166 12.12 -10.64 -2.62
CA LEU A 166 12.03 -10.80 -4.08
C LEU A 166 13.23 -11.59 -4.65
N GLU A 167 14.44 -11.31 -4.16
CA GLU A 167 15.65 -12.07 -4.50
C GLU A 167 15.46 -13.55 -4.13
N MET A 168 15.08 -13.82 -2.87
CA MET A 168 14.83 -15.18 -2.38
C MET A 168 13.72 -15.92 -3.14
N GLN A 169 12.73 -15.18 -3.65
CA GLN A 169 11.62 -15.72 -4.44
C GLN A 169 11.90 -15.76 -5.96
N ASN A 170 13.15 -15.58 -6.39
CA ASN A 170 13.58 -15.59 -7.79
C ASN A 170 12.77 -14.61 -8.66
N PHE A 171 12.69 -13.36 -8.24
CA PHE A 171 12.11 -12.27 -9.02
C PHE A 171 13.11 -11.16 -9.34
N MET A 172 14.41 -11.40 -9.11
CA MET A 172 15.47 -10.41 -9.30
C MET A 172 16.55 -10.87 -10.28
N ASN A 173 16.23 -11.85 -11.15
CA ASN A 173 17.12 -12.19 -12.25
C ASN A 173 17.17 -10.99 -13.24
N ASN A 174 18.35 -10.39 -13.40
CA ASN A 174 18.57 -9.17 -14.19
C ASN A 174 19.55 -9.40 -15.36
N GLU A 175 19.91 -10.65 -15.63
CA GLU A 175 20.77 -11.03 -16.76
C GLU A 175 20.05 -10.96 -18.12
#